data_AF-A0A0T5ZHL5-F1
#
_entry.id   AF-A0A0T5ZHL5-F1
#
_cell.length_a   1.000
_cell.length_b   1.000
_cell.length_c   1.000
_cell.angle_alpha   90.00
_cell.angle_beta   90.00
_cell.angle_gamma   90.00
#
_symmetry.space_group_name_H-M   'P 1'
#
loop_
_entity.id
_entity.type
_entity.pdbx_description
1 polymer ?
#
loop_
_entity_poly.entity_id
_entity_poly.type
_entity_poly.pdbx_seq_one_letter_code
_entity_poly.pdbx_strand_id
1 'polypeptide(L)'
;MASQPEPPDRPERMAFERTGGSGTRLQVGIALVLGFVLAAILKPWDWGQPSVDTNPPGSAAAIAAARTSPSPKPTLDPRAVPCLTYSAWRAITIERTSGEEVHRWIVVDPVAATDPLDPGIPSVRVVAGRLDGMGYCAPDGAAAAATPTVYRITDGTAEILNEATPLSLLVPTGEHAALIFQPPQATDTWSPGRYVLKVLLGPVPEGGPGVPSSAWFAIDVEHAASDPIQADRPSPFSPPPSP
;
A
#
# COMPACT_ATOMS: atom_id res chain seq x y z
N MET A 1 42.22 4.59 53.68
CA MET A 1 40.79 4.24 53.62
C MET A 1 40.18 5.07 52.51
N ALA A 2 40.02 4.48 51.33
CA ALA A 2 39.43 5.14 50.17
C ALA A 2 38.14 4.39 49.83
N SER A 3 37.02 5.11 49.86
CA SER A 3 35.69 4.58 49.59
C SER A 3 35.50 4.37 48.08
N GLN A 4 35.09 3.17 47.68
CA GLN A 4 34.67 2.87 46.31
C GLN A 4 33.32 3.54 46.01
N PRO A 5 33.12 4.11 44.81
CA PRO A 5 31.81 4.60 44.39
C PRO A 5 30.90 3.45 43.93
N GLU A 6 29.63 3.56 44.31
CA GLU A 6 28.53 2.63 44.04
C GLU A 6 28.12 2.67 42.55
N PRO A 7 27.82 1.52 41.91
CA PRO A 7 27.42 1.49 40.50
C PRO A 7 25.96 1.98 40.34
N PRO A 8 25.63 2.69 39.24
CA PRO A 8 24.30 3.23 39.03
C PRO A 8 23.24 2.14 38.77
N ASP A 9 22.06 2.41 39.32
CA ASP A 9 20.85 1.60 39.31
C ASP A 9 20.44 1.17 37.89
N ARG A 10 20.07 -0.11 37.77
CA ARG A 10 19.68 -0.74 36.51
C ARG A 10 18.26 -0.29 36.14
N PRO A 11 17.99 0.25 34.95
CA PRO A 11 16.63 0.67 34.60
C PRO A 11 15.69 -0.53 34.59
N GLU A 12 14.63 -0.41 35.39
CA GLU A 12 13.54 -1.34 35.57
C GLU A 12 12.94 -1.70 34.20
N ARG A 13 12.89 -3.01 33.89
CA ARG A 13 12.30 -3.48 32.64
C ARG A 13 10.80 -3.20 32.68
N MET A 14 10.37 -2.20 31.92
CA MET A 14 8.94 -1.97 31.67
C MET A 14 8.36 -3.18 30.94
N ALA A 15 7.51 -3.93 31.65
CA ALA A 15 6.72 -5.02 31.08
C ALA A 15 5.60 -4.40 30.23
N PHE A 16 5.55 -4.74 28.95
CA PHE A 16 4.44 -4.36 28.08
C PHE A 16 3.23 -5.25 28.39
N GLU A 17 2.22 -4.67 29.00
CA GLU A 17 0.94 -5.32 29.22
C GLU A 17 0.06 -5.20 27.97
N ARG A 18 -0.37 -6.35 27.44
CA ARG A 18 -1.21 -6.41 26.23
C ARG A 18 -2.65 -6.05 26.62
N THR A 19 -3.07 -4.81 26.35
CA THR A 19 -4.46 -4.36 26.52
C THR A 19 -5.36 -4.94 25.42
N GLY A 20 -5.67 -6.23 25.52
CA GLY A 20 -6.67 -6.91 24.69
C GLY A 20 -8.08 -6.55 25.14
N GLY A 21 -8.67 -5.54 24.51
CA GLY A 21 -10.05 -5.11 24.74
C GLY A 21 -11.08 -6.20 24.39
N SER A 22 -11.95 -6.46 25.37
CA SER A 22 -13.12 -7.35 25.44
C SER A 22 -13.72 -7.90 24.13
N GLY A 23 -13.76 -9.24 24.02
CA GLY A 23 -14.36 -10.02 22.92
C GLY A 23 -15.88 -9.93 22.73
N THR A 24 -16.57 -8.97 23.34
CA THR A 24 -18.03 -8.84 23.26
C THR A 24 -18.49 -8.25 21.92
N ARG A 25 -17.71 -7.35 21.30
CA ARG A 25 -18.06 -6.72 20.01
C ARG A 25 -17.93 -7.68 18.82
N LEU A 26 -16.95 -8.59 18.88
CA LEU A 26 -16.74 -9.62 17.86
C LEU A 26 -17.89 -10.64 17.84
N GLN A 27 -18.40 -11.01 19.03
CA GLN A 27 -19.52 -11.95 19.15
C GLN A 27 -20.85 -11.38 18.60
N VAL A 28 -21.11 -10.08 18.80
CA VAL A 28 -22.30 -9.42 18.22
C VAL A 28 -22.22 -9.37 16.69
N GLY A 29 -21.05 -9.11 16.13
CA GLY A 29 -20.84 -9.10 14.67
C GLY A 29 -21.12 -10.47 14.02
N ILE A 30 -20.62 -11.55 14.63
CA ILE A 30 -20.83 -12.92 14.13
C ILE A 30 -22.31 -13.29 14.17
N ALA A 31 -23.02 -12.96 15.24
CA ALA A 31 -24.45 -13.26 15.38
C ALA A 31 -25.30 -12.58 14.30
N LEU A 32 -24.99 -11.32 13.96
CA LEU A 32 -25.69 -10.58 12.91
C LEU A 32 -25.49 -11.18 11.52
N VAL A 33 -24.24 -11.54 11.19
CA VAL A 33 -23.93 -12.18 9.90
C VAL A 33 -24.63 -13.53 9.77
N LEU A 34 -24.59 -14.37 10.82
CA LEU A 34 -25.25 -15.67 10.79
C LEU A 34 -26.77 -15.53 10.63
N GLY A 35 -27.38 -14.56 11.34
CA GLY A 35 -28.81 -14.29 11.22
C GLY A 35 -29.22 -13.87 9.81
N PHE A 36 -28.41 -13.04 9.14
CA PHE A 36 -28.69 -12.60 7.78
C PHE A 36 -28.59 -13.75 6.77
N VAL A 37 -27.58 -14.61 6.91
CA VAL A 37 -27.40 -15.79 6.05
C VAL A 37 -28.57 -16.78 6.24
N LEU A 38 -28.99 -17.02 7.47
CA LEU A 38 -30.15 -17.88 7.76
C LEU A 38 -31.45 -17.31 7.17
N ALA A 39 -31.66 -15.99 7.26
CA ALA A 39 -32.81 -15.35 6.64
C ALA A 39 -32.82 -15.47 5.11
N ALA A 40 -31.65 -15.37 4.48
CA ALA A 40 -31.50 -15.51 3.02
C ALA A 40 -31.77 -16.95 2.52
N ILE A 41 -31.44 -17.97 3.32
CA ILE A 41 -31.71 -19.38 2.97
C ILE A 41 -33.17 -19.74 3.22
N LEU A 42 -33.73 -19.28 4.34
CA LEU A 42 -35.10 -19.66 4.76
C LEU A 42 -36.20 -18.93 4.00
N LYS A 43 -35.89 -17.84 3.30
CA LYS A 43 -36.87 -17.09 2.54
C LYS A 43 -36.36 -16.80 1.12
N PRO A 44 -36.49 -17.76 0.18
CA PRO A 44 -36.22 -17.48 -1.21
C PRO A 44 -37.19 -16.39 -1.64
N TRP A 45 -36.64 -15.24 -1.97
CA TRP A 45 -37.38 -14.09 -2.46
C TRP A 45 -38.11 -14.53 -3.73
N ASP A 46 -39.42 -14.69 -3.63
CA ASP A 46 -40.30 -15.14 -4.71
C ASP A 46 -40.43 -14.02 -5.74
N TRP A 47 -39.41 -13.90 -6.61
CA TRP A 47 -39.46 -13.09 -7.80
C TRP A 47 -40.29 -13.83 -8.84
N GLY A 48 -41.50 -13.30 -9.08
CA GLY A 48 -42.54 -13.90 -9.91
C GLY A 48 -42.02 -14.48 -11.23
N GLN A 49 -42.42 -15.71 -11.50
CA GLN A 49 -42.18 -16.36 -12.78
C GLN A 49 -43.03 -15.71 -13.88
N PRO A 50 -42.44 -15.33 -15.03
CA PRO A 50 -43.23 -15.04 -16.21
C PRO A 50 -43.85 -16.33 -16.77
N SER A 51 -45.14 -16.24 -17.08
CA SER A 51 -45.97 -17.30 -17.65
C SER A 51 -45.32 -17.91 -18.90
N VAL A 52 -45.21 -19.24 -18.92
CA VAL A 52 -44.82 -20.01 -20.10
C VAL A 52 -46.03 -20.09 -21.02
N ASP A 53 -46.00 -19.34 -22.13
CA ASP A 53 -46.94 -19.55 -23.24
C ASP A 53 -46.46 -20.72 -24.10
N THR A 54 -47.36 -21.70 -24.21
CA THR A 54 -47.23 -22.92 -25.00
C THR A 54 -47.61 -22.67 -26.46
N ASN A 55 -46.72 -22.99 -27.42
CA ASN A 55 -46.93 -23.59 -28.77
C ASN A 55 -46.01 -23.00 -29.88
N PRO A 56 -45.76 -23.70 -31.01
CA PRO A 56 -45.30 -25.09 -31.24
C PRO A 56 -44.03 -25.10 -32.18
N PRO A 57 -43.50 -26.25 -32.67
CA PRO A 57 -42.11 -26.33 -33.14
C PRO A 57 -41.96 -25.83 -34.58
N GLY A 58 -41.12 -24.80 -34.76
CA GLY A 58 -40.74 -24.29 -36.07
C GLY A 58 -39.28 -23.89 -36.07
N SER A 59 -38.52 -24.52 -36.97
CA SER A 59 -37.21 -24.04 -37.46
C SER A 59 -36.01 -24.25 -36.54
N ALA A 60 -35.47 -25.47 -36.60
CA ALA A 60 -34.07 -25.75 -36.34
C ALA A 60 -33.19 -24.97 -37.35
N ALA A 61 -32.75 -23.76 -37.02
CA ALA A 61 -31.59 -23.06 -37.61
C ALA A 61 -31.35 -21.69 -36.96
N ALA A 62 -30.93 -21.64 -35.70
CA ALA A 62 -30.31 -20.42 -35.12
C ALA A 62 -29.58 -20.69 -33.79
N ILE A 63 -28.83 -21.79 -33.68
CA ILE A 63 -27.92 -22.01 -32.54
C ILE A 63 -26.51 -22.22 -33.10
N ALA A 64 -25.91 -21.17 -33.66
CA ALA A 64 -24.47 -21.13 -33.97
C ALA A 64 -24.02 -19.70 -34.37
N ALA A 65 -24.39 -18.68 -33.61
CA ALA A 65 -23.74 -17.37 -33.71
C ALA A 65 -23.81 -16.62 -32.38
N ALA A 66 -23.70 -17.35 -31.26
CA ALA A 66 -23.47 -16.74 -29.96
C ALA A 66 -21.99 -16.33 -29.87
N ARG A 67 -21.70 -15.16 -30.45
CA ARG A 67 -20.73 -14.17 -29.97
C ARG A 67 -19.54 -14.75 -29.20
N THR A 68 -18.47 -15.11 -29.90
CA THR A 68 -17.11 -14.86 -29.39
C THR A 68 -16.91 -13.35 -29.33
N SER A 69 -17.56 -12.70 -28.37
CA SER A 69 -17.15 -11.38 -27.94
C SER A 69 -15.79 -11.59 -27.28
N PRO A 70 -14.69 -10.99 -27.78
CA PRO A 70 -13.41 -11.10 -27.11
C PRO A 70 -13.61 -10.62 -25.68
N SER A 71 -13.31 -11.48 -24.71
CA SER A 71 -13.31 -11.10 -23.31
C SER A 71 -12.41 -9.85 -23.20
N PRO A 72 -12.91 -8.72 -22.66
CA PRO A 72 -12.12 -7.51 -22.59
C PRO A 72 -10.85 -7.84 -21.82
N LYS A 73 -9.70 -7.81 -22.50
CA LYS A 73 -8.41 -7.87 -21.83
C LYS A 73 -8.34 -6.66 -20.92
N PRO A 74 -7.96 -6.82 -19.63
CA PRO A 74 -7.61 -5.68 -18.80
C PRO A 74 -6.62 -4.83 -19.59
N THR A 75 -7.05 -3.61 -19.94
CA THR A 75 -6.21 -2.65 -20.68
C THR A 75 -5.29 -1.89 -19.72
N LEU A 76 -5.53 -2.06 -18.42
CA LEU A 76 -4.70 -1.52 -17.34
C LEU A 76 -3.51 -2.46 -17.12
N ASP A 77 -2.30 -1.91 -17.19
CA ASP A 77 -1.09 -2.60 -16.74
C ASP A 77 -1.33 -3.10 -15.30
N PRO A 78 -1.12 -4.39 -14.97
CA PRO A 78 -1.26 -4.87 -13.59
C PRO A 78 -0.35 -4.16 -12.59
N ARG A 79 0.69 -3.44 -13.05
CA ARG A 79 1.53 -2.55 -12.23
C ARG A 79 0.99 -1.14 -12.11
N ALA A 80 -0.04 -0.79 -12.87
CA ALA A 80 -0.77 0.43 -12.67
C ALA A 80 -1.58 0.28 -11.37
N VAL A 81 -1.06 0.83 -10.29
CA VAL A 81 -1.68 0.84 -8.95
C VAL A 81 -2.62 2.04 -8.82
N PRO A 82 -3.95 1.89 -8.97
CA PRO A 82 -4.87 3.00 -8.77
C PRO A 82 -4.84 3.45 -7.30
N CYS A 83 -5.02 4.76 -7.07
CA CYS A 83 -5.31 5.22 -5.72
C CYS A 83 -6.68 4.70 -5.30
N LEU A 84 -6.72 3.88 -4.23
CA LEU A 84 -7.96 3.27 -3.74
C LEU A 84 -9.01 4.33 -3.35
N THR A 85 -8.56 5.48 -2.84
CA THR A 85 -9.40 6.64 -2.49
C THR A 85 -8.58 7.92 -2.60
N TYR A 86 -9.21 9.03 -2.99
CA TYR A 86 -8.56 10.35 -3.12
C TYR A 86 -8.93 11.33 -1.98
N SER A 87 -9.35 10.81 -0.83
CA SER A 87 -9.79 11.65 0.31
C SER A 87 -8.65 12.20 1.18
N ALA A 88 -7.43 11.67 1.03
CA ALA A 88 -6.29 12.03 1.86
C ALA A 88 -4.97 11.72 1.14
N TRP A 89 -3.89 12.33 1.60
CA TRP A 89 -2.55 11.97 1.18
C TRP A 89 -2.20 10.55 1.63
N ARG A 90 -1.57 9.78 0.74
CA ARG A 90 -1.11 8.43 1.05
C ARG A 90 0.27 8.20 0.46
N ALA A 91 1.16 7.61 1.23
CA ALA A 91 2.34 6.94 0.70
C ALA A 91 1.92 5.58 0.10
N ILE A 92 2.45 5.26 -1.08
CA ILE A 92 2.21 3.96 -1.74
C ILE A 92 3.52 3.18 -1.76
N THR A 93 3.44 1.88 -1.49
CA THR A 93 4.57 0.95 -1.66
C THR A 93 4.15 -0.28 -2.47
N ILE A 94 5.10 -0.77 -3.27
CA ILE A 94 5.04 -2.09 -3.91
C ILE A 94 6.15 -2.92 -3.29
N GLU A 95 5.77 -3.87 -2.45
CA GLU A 95 6.67 -4.71 -1.66
C GLU A 95 6.63 -6.14 -2.18
N ARG A 96 7.70 -6.90 -1.95
CA ARG A 96 7.71 -8.35 -2.12
C ARG A 96 8.00 -9.04 -0.79
N THR A 97 7.05 -9.85 -0.34
CA THR A 97 7.15 -10.62 0.90
C THR A 97 6.93 -12.09 0.57
N SER A 98 7.90 -12.95 0.88
CA SER A 98 7.82 -14.39 0.57
C SER A 98 7.52 -14.72 -0.90
N GLY A 99 7.97 -13.86 -1.82
CA GLY A 99 7.72 -14.00 -3.27
C GLY A 99 6.41 -13.39 -3.77
N GLU A 100 5.51 -13.00 -2.87
CA GLU A 100 4.25 -12.34 -3.23
C GLU A 100 4.41 -10.82 -3.29
N GLU A 101 3.82 -10.20 -4.31
CA GLU A 101 3.75 -8.74 -4.44
C GLU A 101 2.61 -8.21 -3.56
N VAL A 102 2.91 -7.21 -2.74
CA VAL A 102 1.99 -6.57 -1.80
C VAL A 102 1.98 -5.07 -2.06
N HIS A 103 0.81 -4.51 -2.33
CA HIS A 103 0.63 -3.06 -2.43
C HIS A 103 0.10 -2.52 -1.11
N ARG A 104 0.70 -1.46 -0.59
CA ARG A 104 0.18 -0.76 0.60
C ARG A 104 -0.06 0.71 0.29
N TRP A 105 -1.14 1.22 0.90
CA TRP A 105 -1.49 2.63 0.89
C TRP A 105 -1.57 3.10 2.34
N ILE A 106 -0.60 3.90 2.75
CA ILE A 106 -0.44 4.36 4.13
C ILE A 106 -0.81 5.83 4.18
N VAL A 107 -1.80 6.20 5.01
CA VAL A 107 -2.19 7.60 5.20
C VAL A 107 -1.02 8.38 5.78
N VAL A 108 -0.80 9.58 5.24
CA VAL A 108 0.21 10.52 5.71
C VAL A 108 -0.39 11.93 5.70
N ASP A 109 0.07 12.80 6.60
CA ASP A 109 -0.35 14.20 6.67
C ASP A 109 0.84 15.11 6.32
N PRO A 110 1.12 15.36 5.02
CA PRO A 110 2.32 16.10 4.62
C PRO A 110 2.34 17.52 5.18
N VAL A 111 3.55 18.01 5.44
CA VAL A 111 3.78 19.36 5.95
C VAL A 111 4.44 20.24 4.89
N ALA A 112 4.37 21.55 5.07
CA ALA A 112 5.23 22.47 4.34
C ALA A 112 6.61 22.48 5.01
N ALA A 113 7.67 22.34 4.20
CA ALA A 113 9.05 22.45 4.64
C ALA A 113 9.90 23.13 3.55
N THR A 114 11.08 23.60 3.93
CA THR A 114 12.07 24.14 2.98
C THR A 114 13.32 23.28 2.86
N ASP A 115 13.53 22.38 3.82
CA ASP A 115 14.72 21.55 3.94
C ASP A 115 14.31 20.06 4.09
N PRO A 116 14.87 19.13 3.30
CA PRO A 116 14.64 17.69 3.46
C PRO A 116 15.08 17.13 4.84
N LEU A 117 15.91 17.85 5.59
CA LEU A 117 16.36 17.46 6.93
C LEU A 117 15.48 18.03 8.05
N ASP A 118 14.39 18.73 7.72
CA ASP A 118 13.48 19.29 8.71
C ASP A 118 12.87 18.17 9.59
N PRO A 119 13.10 18.19 10.92
CA PRO A 119 12.60 17.15 11.83
C PRO A 119 11.07 17.15 11.95
N GLY A 120 10.38 18.21 11.51
CA GLY A 120 8.93 18.29 11.43
C GLY A 120 8.31 17.46 10.30
N ILE A 121 9.12 16.94 9.36
CA ILE A 121 8.61 16.11 8.26
C ILE A 121 8.12 14.76 8.81
N PRO A 122 6.82 14.45 8.66
CA PRO A 122 6.25 13.20 9.16
C PRO A 122 6.80 12.03 8.36
N SER A 123 6.97 10.88 9.02
CA SER A 123 7.45 9.66 8.36
C SER A 123 6.50 8.48 8.54
N VAL A 124 6.44 7.64 7.51
CA VAL A 124 5.79 6.34 7.56
C VAL A 124 6.85 5.25 7.56
N ARG A 125 6.68 4.23 8.41
CA ARG A 125 7.61 3.09 8.49
C ARG A 125 7.17 1.99 7.54
N VAL A 126 8.09 1.50 6.73
CA VAL A 126 7.88 0.41 5.77
C VAL A 126 8.89 -0.70 6.05
N VAL A 127 8.37 -1.86 6.46
CA VAL A 127 9.18 -3.07 6.67
C VAL A 127 8.88 -4.03 5.54
N ALA A 128 9.86 -4.30 4.68
CA ALA A 128 9.72 -5.14 3.49
C ALA A 128 10.92 -6.05 3.30
N GLY A 129 10.70 -7.25 2.75
CA GLY A 129 11.80 -8.12 2.30
C GLY A 129 12.51 -7.50 1.09
N ARG A 130 11.72 -7.03 0.12
CA ARG A 130 12.15 -6.25 -1.04
C ARG A 130 11.14 -5.15 -1.30
N LEU A 131 11.59 -3.93 -1.55
CA LEU A 131 10.74 -2.79 -1.92
C LEU A 131 10.97 -2.47 -3.40
N ASP A 132 10.01 -2.81 -4.25
CA ASP A 132 10.08 -2.73 -5.71
C ASP A 132 9.63 -1.35 -6.23
N GLY A 133 8.85 -0.62 -5.44
CA GLY A 133 8.42 0.73 -5.78
C GLY A 133 7.89 1.50 -4.58
N MET A 134 8.03 2.83 -4.61
CA MET A 134 7.41 3.71 -3.61
C MET A 134 6.92 5.00 -4.26
N GLY A 135 5.95 5.67 -3.65
CA GLY A 135 5.32 6.82 -4.26
C GLY A 135 4.20 7.42 -3.42
N TYR A 136 3.25 8.09 -4.07
CA TYR A 136 2.14 8.75 -3.39
C TYR A 136 0.83 8.79 -4.18
N CYS A 137 -0.25 8.95 -3.42
CA CYS A 137 -1.54 9.45 -3.86
C CYS A 137 -1.77 10.82 -3.21
N ALA A 138 -2.02 11.84 -4.03
CA ALA A 138 -2.51 13.12 -3.53
C ALA A 138 -4.05 13.08 -3.39
N PRO A 139 -4.64 13.84 -2.45
CA PRO A 139 -6.08 14.01 -2.39
C PRO A 139 -6.60 14.86 -3.55
N ASP A 140 -7.90 14.79 -3.77
CA ASP A 140 -8.59 15.61 -4.77
C ASP A 140 -8.32 17.11 -4.54
N GLY A 141 -8.07 17.84 -5.64
CA GLY A 141 -7.81 19.28 -5.60
C GLY A 141 -6.39 19.69 -5.15
N ALA A 142 -5.51 18.76 -4.79
CA ALA A 142 -4.14 19.09 -4.36
C ALA A 142 -3.25 19.65 -5.50
N ALA A 143 -3.66 19.55 -6.76
CA ALA A 143 -2.90 19.99 -7.93
C ALA A 143 -1.42 19.56 -7.91
N ALA A 144 -1.14 18.33 -7.43
CA ALA A 144 0.23 17.86 -7.23
C ALA A 144 0.93 17.61 -8.58
N ALA A 145 2.20 18.04 -8.65
CA ALA A 145 3.03 17.90 -9.83
C ALA A 145 3.25 16.42 -10.19
N ALA A 146 3.52 16.17 -11.47
CA ALA A 146 3.75 14.82 -11.98
C ALA A 146 5.12 14.23 -11.55
N THR A 147 6.03 15.06 -11.04
CA THR A 147 7.39 14.61 -10.67
C THR A 147 7.78 15.21 -9.33
N PRO A 148 7.79 14.44 -8.24
CA PRO A 148 8.34 14.88 -6.96
C PRO A 148 9.87 14.90 -7.02
N THR A 149 10.48 15.59 -6.06
CA THR A 149 11.90 15.40 -5.74
C THR A 149 12.01 14.36 -4.64
N VAL A 150 12.81 13.32 -4.85
CA VAL A 150 13.07 12.28 -3.84
C VAL A 150 14.48 12.48 -3.30
N TYR A 151 14.59 12.62 -1.98
CA TYR A 151 15.86 12.71 -1.27
C TYR A 151 16.13 11.41 -0.52
N ARG A 152 17.36 10.93 -0.54
CA ARG A 152 17.87 9.93 0.40
C ARG A 152 18.60 10.64 1.53
N ILE A 153 18.27 10.30 2.76
CA ILE A 153 18.96 10.83 3.94
C ILE A 153 19.96 9.79 4.43
N THR A 154 21.24 10.16 4.44
CA THR A 154 22.36 9.33 4.92
C THR A 154 23.23 10.18 5.83
N ASP A 155 23.41 9.75 7.09
CA ASP A 155 24.27 10.43 8.07
C ASP A 155 24.05 11.94 8.17
N GLY A 156 22.78 12.37 8.17
CA GLY A 156 22.40 13.78 8.25
C GLY A 156 22.61 14.58 6.96
N THR A 157 22.91 13.92 5.84
CA THR A 157 23.06 14.54 4.52
C THR A 157 21.91 14.12 3.62
N ALA A 158 21.34 15.06 2.85
CA ALA A 158 20.30 14.80 1.86
C ALA A 158 20.89 14.73 0.45
N GLU A 159 20.73 13.59 -0.21
CA GLU A 159 21.13 13.36 -1.61
C GLU A 159 19.89 13.29 -2.50
N ILE A 160 19.87 14.01 -3.63
CA ILE A 160 18.76 13.94 -4.60
C ILE A 160 18.92 12.69 -5.46
N LEU A 161 17.87 11.87 -5.51
CA LEU A 161 17.80 10.70 -6.39
C LEU A 161 17.20 11.10 -7.75
N ASN A 162 18.05 11.65 -8.62
CA ASN A 162 17.65 12.12 -9.95
C ASN A 162 17.21 11.00 -10.92
N GLU A 163 17.42 9.73 -10.57
CA GLU A 163 17.19 8.57 -11.44
C GLU A 163 15.93 7.76 -11.10
N ALA A 164 15.13 8.21 -10.12
CA ALA A 164 13.87 7.55 -9.77
C ALA A 164 12.90 7.66 -10.95
N THR A 165 12.76 6.58 -11.72
CA THR A 165 11.92 6.55 -12.92
C THR A 165 10.47 6.21 -12.52
N PRO A 166 9.44 6.93 -13.00
CA PRO A 166 8.05 6.57 -12.71
C PRO A 166 7.73 5.19 -13.31
N LEU A 167 7.35 4.24 -12.45
CA LEU A 167 6.93 2.88 -12.80
C LEU A 167 5.57 2.86 -13.50
N SER A 168 4.67 3.73 -13.04
CA SER A 168 3.32 3.85 -13.58
C SER A 168 2.79 5.24 -13.31
N LEU A 169 2.42 5.94 -14.38
CA LEU A 169 1.56 7.11 -14.34
C LEU A 169 0.13 6.64 -14.61
N LEU A 170 -0.63 6.35 -13.56
CA LEU A 170 -2.08 6.41 -13.67
C LEU A 170 -2.48 7.87 -13.59
N VAL A 171 -2.32 8.57 -14.70
CA VAL A 171 -3.05 9.82 -14.91
C VAL A 171 -4.28 9.44 -15.71
N PRO A 172 -5.44 9.16 -15.08
CA PRO A 172 -6.68 9.45 -15.79
C PRO A 172 -6.74 10.98 -15.83
N THR A 173 -6.37 11.55 -16.98
CA THR A 173 -6.77 12.87 -17.45
C THR A 173 -7.38 13.79 -16.38
N GLY A 174 -6.57 14.61 -15.72
CA GLY A 174 -7.01 15.93 -15.27
C GLY A 174 -7.00 16.27 -13.78
N GLU A 175 -7.15 15.34 -12.83
CA GLU A 175 -7.43 15.78 -11.44
C GLU A 175 -6.74 14.98 -10.31
N HIS A 176 -6.17 13.81 -10.61
CA HIS A 176 -5.55 12.96 -9.60
C HIS A 176 -4.06 12.76 -9.86
N ALA A 177 -3.23 12.99 -8.83
CA ALA A 177 -1.79 12.73 -8.90
C ALA A 177 -1.46 11.44 -8.12
N ALA A 178 -1.28 10.36 -8.87
CA ALA A 178 -0.81 9.07 -8.37
C ALA A 178 0.49 8.72 -9.10
N LEU A 179 1.58 8.57 -8.35
CA LEU A 179 2.89 8.28 -8.91
C LEU A 179 3.61 7.26 -8.06
N ILE A 180 4.17 6.24 -8.70
CA ILE A 180 5.07 5.27 -8.10
C ILE A 180 6.38 5.31 -8.86
N PHE A 181 7.49 5.33 -8.12
CA PHE A 181 8.85 5.34 -8.64
C PHE A 181 9.50 3.99 -8.44
N GLN A 182 10.20 3.55 -9.48
CA GLN A 182 11.15 2.44 -9.36
C GLN A 182 12.39 2.92 -8.60
N PRO A 183 13.10 2.00 -7.92
CA PRO A 183 14.42 2.29 -7.41
C PRO A 183 15.35 2.77 -8.55
N PRO A 184 16.41 3.55 -8.23
CA PRO A 184 17.40 3.97 -9.22
C PRO A 184 17.91 2.79 -10.05
N GLN A 185 18.12 2.98 -11.36
CA GLN A 185 18.29 1.88 -12.33
C GLN A 185 19.44 0.90 -12.02
N ALA A 186 20.42 1.32 -11.22
CA ALA A 186 21.49 0.45 -10.74
C ALA A 186 21.05 -0.59 -9.69
N THR A 187 19.85 -0.46 -9.13
CA THR A 187 19.32 -1.29 -8.04
C THR A 187 17.98 -1.89 -8.42
N ASP A 188 17.76 -3.14 -8.01
CA ASP A 188 16.52 -3.86 -8.26
C ASP A 188 15.49 -3.70 -7.12
N THR A 189 15.88 -2.98 -6.06
CA THR A 189 15.08 -2.67 -4.87
C THR A 189 15.55 -1.38 -4.20
N TRP A 190 14.63 -0.68 -3.53
CA TRP A 190 14.96 0.42 -2.64
C TRP A 190 15.72 -0.10 -1.41
N SER A 191 16.96 0.38 -1.23
CA SER A 191 17.77 0.05 -0.05
C SER A 191 17.13 0.56 1.25
N PRO A 192 17.46 -0.01 2.42
CA PRO A 192 17.06 0.57 3.69
C PRO A 192 17.56 2.01 3.86
N GLY A 193 16.78 2.81 4.58
CA GLY A 193 17.09 4.20 4.87
C GLY A 193 15.86 5.09 4.88
N ARG A 194 16.07 6.38 5.12
CA ARG A 194 15.02 7.40 5.11
C ARG A 194 14.98 8.09 3.76
N TYR A 195 13.79 8.10 3.16
CA TYR A 195 13.53 8.77 1.89
C TYR A 195 12.53 9.89 2.10
N VAL A 196 12.86 11.11 1.71
CA VAL A 196 12.00 12.28 1.84
C VAL A 196 11.46 12.65 0.47
N LEU A 197 10.14 12.76 0.35
CA LEU A 197 9.47 13.14 -0.87
C LEU A 197 9.01 14.60 -0.76
N LYS A 198 9.44 15.42 -1.72
CA LYS A 198 8.94 16.78 -1.93
C LYS A 198 8.02 16.77 -3.14
N VAL A 199 6.73 16.96 -2.90
CA VAL A 199 5.72 17.07 -3.96
C VAL A 199 5.40 18.54 -4.16
N LEU A 200 5.71 19.09 -5.33
CA LEU A 200 5.28 20.45 -5.69
C LEU A 200 3.76 20.46 -5.91
N LEU A 201 3.08 21.46 -5.37
CA LEU A 201 1.66 21.68 -5.60
C LEU A 201 1.52 22.88 -6.55
N GLY A 202 0.62 22.77 -7.53
CA GLY A 202 0.31 23.81 -8.49
C GLY A 202 -0.24 25.08 -7.82
N PRO A 203 -0.33 26.19 -8.57
CA PRO A 203 -0.96 27.40 -8.05
C PRO A 203 -2.40 27.10 -7.65
N VAL A 204 -2.80 27.52 -6.44
CA VAL A 204 -4.19 27.49 -5.99
C VAL A 204 -4.99 28.46 -6.87
N PRO A 205 -6.02 28.04 -7.63
CA PRO A 205 -6.96 28.98 -8.24
C PRO A 205 -7.87 29.56 -7.14
N GLU A 206 -8.20 30.84 -6.98
CA GLU A 206 -7.94 32.12 -7.67
C GLU A 206 -7.69 33.20 -6.60
N GLY A 207 -6.82 34.18 -6.85
CA GLY A 207 -6.82 35.48 -6.13
C GLY A 207 -5.54 35.92 -5.42
N GLY A 208 -4.46 35.15 -5.43
CA GLY A 208 -3.17 35.58 -4.86
C GLY A 208 -1.97 35.15 -5.70
N PRO A 209 -0.81 35.84 -5.60
CA PRO A 209 0.44 35.33 -6.12
C PRO A 209 0.78 34.02 -5.40
N GLY A 210 0.37 32.89 -5.98
CA GLY A 210 0.59 31.58 -5.41
C GLY A 210 2.07 31.21 -5.49
N VAL A 211 2.79 31.33 -4.39
CA VAL A 211 4.06 30.62 -4.22
C VAL A 211 3.73 29.13 -4.28
N PRO A 212 4.42 28.31 -5.10
CA PRO A 212 4.14 26.89 -5.16
C PRO A 212 4.18 26.27 -3.76
N SER A 213 3.05 25.62 -3.43
CA SER A 213 2.94 24.64 -2.37
C SER A 213 4.08 23.64 -2.41
N SER A 214 4.61 23.16 -1.29
CA SER A 214 5.22 21.83 -1.30
C SER A 214 4.70 21.00 -0.14
N ALA A 215 4.35 19.76 -0.45
CA ALA A 215 3.96 18.75 0.51
C ALA A 215 5.16 17.83 0.74
N TRP A 216 5.57 17.71 2.00
CA TRP A 216 6.72 16.93 2.44
C TRP A 216 6.30 15.82 3.38
N PHE A 217 6.80 14.63 3.11
CA PHE A 217 6.70 13.49 4.01
C PHE A 217 7.85 12.52 3.73
N ALA A 218 8.11 11.62 4.65
CA ALA A 218 9.18 10.64 4.56
C ALA A 218 8.67 9.20 4.58
N ILE A 219 9.43 8.31 3.98
CA ILE A 219 9.27 6.86 4.05
C ILE A 219 10.55 6.30 4.66
N ASP A 220 10.46 5.74 5.86
CA ASP A 220 11.55 5.05 6.54
C ASP A 220 11.49 3.57 6.14
N VAL A 221 12.44 3.13 5.31
CA VAL A 221 12.52 1.77 4.77
C VAL A 221 13.44 0.92 5.63
N GLU A 222 12.92 -0.22 6.09
CA GLU A 222 13.64 -1.21 6.86
C GLU A 222 13.53 -2.59 6.21
N HIS A 223 14.58 -3.40 6.35
CA HIS A 223 14.50 -4.80 5.95
C HIS A 223 13.64 -5.59 6.94
N ALA A 224 12.74 -6.39 6.41
CA ALA A 224 12.19 -7.50 7.17
C ALA A 224 13.34 -8.43 7.55
N ALA A 225 13.46 -8.76 8.84
CA ALA A 225 14.38 -9.81 9.26
C ALA A 225 14.01 -11.09 8.49
N SER A 226 14.99 -11.70 7.83
CA SER A 226 14.83 -13.04 7.29
C SER A 226 14.49 -13.96 8.46
N ASP A 227 13.27 -14.52 8.44
CA ASP A 227 12.77 -15.33 9.54
C ASP A 227 13.72 -16.53 9.73
N PRO A 228 14.46 -16.62 10.86
CA PRO A 228 15.49 -17.65 11.04
C PRO A 228 14.90 -19.07 11.05
N ILE A 229 13.58 -19.19 11.25
CA ILE A 229 12.86 -20.47 11.29
C ILE A 229 12.84 -21.18 9.93
N GLN A 230 13.06 -20.48 8.82
CA GLN A 230 13.05 -21.12 7.49
C GLN A 230 14.39 -21.78 7.13
N ALA A 231 15.50 -21.38 7.77
CA ALA A 231 16.82 -21.97 7.51
C ALA A 231 17.01 -23.34 8.17
N ASP A 232 16.26 -23.64 9.23
CA ASP A 232 16.44 -24.83 10.07
C ASP A 232 15.32 -25.87 9.92
N ARG A 233 14.37 -25.70 8.99
CA ARG A 233 13.47 -26.80 8.62
C ARG A 233 14.23 -27.74 7.69
N PRO A 234 14.60 -28.96 8.14
CA PRO A 234 15.07 -29.98 7.22
C PRO A 234 14.01 -30.15 6.14
N SER A 235 14.45 -30.12 4.89
CA SER A 235 13.59 -30.37 3.75
C SER A 235 12.86 -31.70 4.01
N PRO A 236 11.52 -31.79 3.85
CA PRO A 236 10.80 -33.04 4.05
C PRO A 236 11.25 -34.15 3.06
N PHE A 237 12.12 -33.81 2.10
CA PHE A 237 12.71 -34.70 1.12
C PHE A 237 14.19 -35.01 1.37
N SER A 238 14.77 -34.62 2.50
CA SER A 238 16.12 -35.07 2.85
C SER A 238 16.09 -36.58 3.12
N PRO A 239 16.83 -37.40 2.36
CA PRO A 239 16.91 -38.83 2.63
C PRO A 239 17.53 -39.04 4.03
N PRO A 240 17.09 -40.07 4.77
CA PRO A 240 17.67 -40.38 6.07
C PRO A 240 19.19 -40.62 5.93
N PRO A 241 19.99 -40.21 6.92
CA PRO A 241 21.42 -40.50 6.92
C PRO A 241 21.63 -42.02 6.88
N SER A 242 22.46 -42.48 5.94
CA SER A 242 22.85 -43.89 5.85
C SER A 242 23.63 -44.30 7.10
N PRO A 243 23.38 -45.52 7.63
CA PRO A 243 24.09 -46.07 8.78
C PRO A 243 25.57 -46.37 8.50
#